data_AF-A0A7R9YEC3-F1
#
_entry.id   AF-A0A7R9YEC3-F1
#
_cell.length_a   1.000
_cell.length_b   1.000
_cell.length_c   1.000
_cell.angle_alpha   90.00
_cell.angle_beta   90.00
_cell.angle_gamma   90.00
#
_symmetry.space_group_name_H-M   'P 1'
#
loop_
_entity.id
_entity.type
_entity.pdbx_description
1 polymer ?
#
loop_
_entity_poly.entity_id
_entity_poly.type
_entity_poly.pdbx_seq_one_letter_code
_entity_poly.pdbx_strand_id
1 'polypeptide(L)'
;GDAEGFYGGTDPDDNSGVLRYVRVWYGGSIIGLDNEINGITLAGVGRGTVVDHVEVAYNLDDGIEFFGGTVDAKYLSALFCGDDGIDIDEGYQGRLQYLYVMTGSIGHHAAEIDGQGAGSDPVSFPQVYNALFVGNELAKTRSASTDDEERALLRLREGTGGMF
;
A
#
# COMPACT_ATOMS: atom_id res chain seq x y z
N GLY A 1 14.37 -10.22 6.61
CA GLY A 1 14.85 -10.45 5.24
C GLY A 1 14.50 -11.88 4.97
N ASP A 2 13.25 -12.06 4.59
CA ASP A 2 12.54 -13.32 4.72
C ASP A 2 12.52 -14.01 3.35
N ALA A 3 12.21 -15.31 3.34
CA ALA A 3 12.65 -16.24 2.31
C ALA A 3 11.96 -16.12 0.92
N GLU A 4 11.20 -15.05 0.64
CA GLU A 4 10.35 -14.96 -0.56
C GLU A 4 10.82 -13.98 -1.66
N GLY A 5 11.86 -13.19 -1.44
CA GLY A 5 12.44 -12.38 -2.51
C GLY A 5 13.39 -11.33 -1.96
N PHE A 6 14.62 -11.30 -2.48
CA PHE A 6 15.54 -10.23 -2.11
C PHE A 6 15.21 -8.98 -2.93
N TYR A 7 14.67 -7.95 -2.29
CA TYR A 7 14.54 -6.60 -2.84
C TYR A 7 15.19 -5.56 -1.91
N GLY A 8 15.18 -4.31 -2.38
CA GLY A 8 15.78 -3.19 -1.69
C GLY A 8 17.31 -3.15 -1.77
N GLY A 9 17.90 -2.39 -0.86
CA GLY A 9 19.33 -2.16 -0.75
C GLY A 9 19.67 -1.46 0.56
N THR A 10 20.94 -1.13 0.78
CA THR A 10 21.37 -0.43 2.00
C THR A 10 21.35 1.09 1.87
N ASP A 11 21.05 1.62 0.68
CA ASP A 11 21.06 3.05 0.41
C ASP A 11 19.62 3.61 0.47
N PRO A 12 19.25 4.36 1.53
CA PRO A 12 17.93 4.98 1.62
C PRO A 12 17.73 6.11 0.61
N ASP A 13 18.78 6.55 -0.09
CA ASP A 13 18.76 7.58 -1.13
C ASP A 13 18.85 6.98 -2.54
N ASP A 14 18.70 5.65 -2.69
CA ASP A 14 18.68 5.00 -4.00
C ASP A 14 17.67 5.63 -4.96
N ASN A 15 17.99 5.56 -6.25
CA ASN A 15 17.13 6.00 -7.34
C ASN A 15 16.81 4.82 -8.26
N SER A 16 15.62 4.28 -8.08
CA SER A 16 15.04 3.20 -8.89
C SER A 16 14.33 3.72 -10.15
N GLY A 17 14.36 5.03 -10.42
CA GLY A 17 13.83 5.66 -11.64
C GLY A 17 12.71 6.67 -11.41
N VAL A 18 11.80 6.76 -12.39
CA VAL A 18 10.69 7.72 -12.40
C VAL A 18 9.40 7.03 -12.80
N LEU A 19 8.43 7.07 -11.89
CA LEU A 19 7.04 6.74 -12.14
C LEU A 19 6.22 8.02 -12.09
N ARG A 20 5.88 8.57 -13.27
CA ARG A 20 5.10 9.81 -13.37
C ARG A 20 4.01 9.73 -14.42
N TYR A 21 2.79 10.11 -14.05
CA TYR A 21 1.60 9.99 -14.91
C TYR A 21 1.36 8.55 -15.37
N VAL A 22 1.41 7.61 -14.41
CA VAL A 22 1.22 6.18 -14.66
C VAL A 22 -0.16 5.75 -14.16
N ARG A 23 -0.82 4.90 -14.95
CA ARG A 23 -2.12 4.32 -14.64
C ARG A 23 -2.09 2.81 -14.83
N VAL A 24 -2.45 2.05 -13.80
CA VAL A 24 -2.58 0.59 -13.84
C VAL A 24 -4.02 0.22 -13.53
N TRP A 25 -4.76 -0.29 -14.53
CA TRP A 25 -6.17 -0.64 -14.38
C TRP A 25 -6.40 -2.10 -14.70
N TYR A 26 -7.34 -2.73 -13.99
CA TYR A 26 -7.71 -4.14 -14.19
C TYR A 26 -6.50 -5.09 -14.10
N GLY A 27 -5.58 -4.78 -13.17
CA GLY A 27 -4.43 -5.61 -12.85
C GLY A 27 -4.77 -6.72 -11.86
N GLY A 28 -3.72 -7.39 -11.40
CA GLY A 28 -3.79 -8.41 -10.36
C GLY A 28 -4.25 -9.78 -10.85
N SER A 29 -3.87 -10.80 -10.08
CA SER A 29 -4.27 -12.19 -10.28
C SER A 29 -4.04 -12.97 -9.01
N ILE A 30 -4.95 -13.87 -8.66
CA ILE A 30 -4.72 -14.89 -7.63
C ILE A 30 -3.68 -15.86 -8.16
N ILE A 31 -2.55 -15.98 -7.45
CA ILE A 31 -1.46 -16.91 -7.79
C ILE A 31 -1.22 -17.96 -6.70
N GLY A 32 -1.79 -17.77 -5.51
CA GLY A 32 -1.87 -18.72 -4.41
C GLY A 32 -3.08 -18.44 -3.52
N LEU A 33 -3.17 -19.10 -2.37
CA LEU A 33 -4.12 -18.70 -1.33
C LEU A 33 -3.49 -17.55 -0.55
N ASP A 34 -4.19 -16.41 -0.45
CA ASP A 34 -3.70 -15.16 0.17
C ASP A 34 -2.31 -14.77 -0.40
N ASN A 35 -2.21 -14.90 -1.73
CA ASN A 35 -1.04 -14.55 -2.52
C ASN A 35 -1.53 -14.14 -3.91
N GLU A 36 -1.80 -12.86 -4.02
CA GLU A 36 -2.33 -12.20 -5.19
C GLU A 36 -1.26 -11.28 -5.80
N ILE A 37 -1.61 -10.49 -6.83
CA ILE A 37 -0.67 -9.58 -7.48
C ILE A 37 -1.17 -8.15 -7.28
N ASN A 38 -0.35 -7.33 -6.64
CA ASN A 38 -0.62 -5.93 -6.41
C ASN A 38 -0.52 -5.09 -7.69
N GLY A 39 -1.26 -3.97 -7.72
CA GLY A 39 -1.29 -3.09 -8.87
C GLY A 39 0.08 -2.45 -9.10
N ILE A 40 0.66 -1.91 -8.04
CA ILE A 40 2.04 -1.44 -7.99
C ILE A 40 2.64 -1.81 -6.63
N THR A 41 3.68 -2.63 -6.65
CA THR A 41 4.52 -2.91 -5.48
C THR A 41 5.78 -2.05 -5.51
N LEU A 42 6.04 -1.31 -4.42
CA LEU A 42 7.26 -0.52 -4.20
C LEU A 42 8.07 -1.17 -3.07
N ALA A 43 8.92 -2.13 -3.44
CA ALA A 43 9.67 -2.93 -2.47
C ALA A 43 11.09 -2.39 -2.24
N GLY A 44 11.32 -1.77 -1.07
CA GLY A 44 12.62 -1.24 -0.65
C GLY A 44 13.13 -0.04 -1.46
N VAL A 45 12.21 0.74 -2.06
CA VAL A 45 12.54 1.85 -2.98
C VAL A 45 13.06 3.07 -2.22
N GLY A 46 14.18 3.64 -2.69
CA GLY A 46 14.84 4.80 -2.07
C GLY A 46 14.23 6.16 -2.41
N ARG A 47 14.50 7.18 -1.59
CA ARG A 47 13.96 8.55 -1.74
C ARG A 47 14.52 9.35 -2.91
N GLY A 48 15.54 8.83 -3.60
CA GLY A 48 16.02 9.37 -4.87
C GLY A 48 15.08 9.07 -6.04
N THR A 49 14.13 8.14 -5.87
CA THR A 49 13.12 7.74 -6.86
C THR A 49 11.97 8.74 -6.91
N VAL A 50 11.43 8.98 -8.10
CA VAL A 50 10.26 9.86 -8.28
C VAL A 50 8.99 9.02 -8.46
N VAL A 51 8.02 9.19 -7.57
CA VAL A 51 6.66 8.63 -7.70
C VAL A 51 5.64 9.78 -7.60
N ASP A 52 4.99 10.10 -8.72
CA ASP A 52 4.24 11.37 -8.86
C ASP A 52 3.08 11.26 -9.86
N HIS A 53 1.84 11.51 -9.46
CA HIS A 53 0.64 11.29 -10.30
C HIS A 53 0.52 9.84 -10.77
N VAL A 54 0.19 8.95 -9.83
CA VAL A 54 0.05 7.52 -10.08
C VAL A 54 -1.34 7.07 -9.67
N GLU A 55 -2.01 6.32 -10.55
CA GLU A 55 -3.34 5.78 -10.28
C GLU A 55 -3.39 4.27 -10.49
N VAL A 56 -4.01 3.57 -9.54
CA VAL A 56 -4.39 2.18 -9.67
C VAL A 56 -5.92 2.07 -9.55
N ALA A 57 -6.56 1.28 -10.41
CA ALA A 57 -7.99 1.05 -10.30
C ALA A 57 -8.41 -0.36 -10.69
N TYR A 58 -9.43 -0.90 -10.03
CA TYR A 58 -9.95 -2.24 -10.29
C TYR A 58 -8.85 -3.32 -10.28
N ASN A 59 -7.80 -3.14 -9.46
CA ASN A 59 -6.83 -4.21 -9.23
C ASN A 59 -7.51 -5.32 -8.44
N LEU A 60 -7.16 -6.58 -8.72
CA LEU A 60 -7.72 -7.70 -7.98
C LEU A 60 -7.31 -7.70 -6.51
N ASP A 61 -6.12 -7.21 -6.23
CA ASP A 61 -5.47 -7.17 -4.93
C ASP A 61 -5.31 -5.70 -4.50
N ASP A 62 -4.21 -5.34 -3.84
CA ASP A 62 -3.95 -3.97 -3.43
C ASP A 62 -3.74 -3.02 -4.60
N GLY A 63 -4.06 -1.75 -4.34
CA GLY A 63 -3.78 -0.66 -5.26
C GLY A 63 -2.28 -0.42 -5.37
N ILE A 64 -1.73 0.18 -4.32
CA ILE A 64 -0.31 0.51 -4.23
C ILE A 64 0.20 0.02 -2.88
N GLU A 65 1.21 -0.82 -2.92
CA GLU A 65 1.75 -1.47 -1.73
C GLU A 65 3.22 -1.09 -1.56
N PHE A 66 3.60 -0.76 -0.32
CA PHE A 66 4.95 -0.37 0.05
C PHE A 66 5.55 -1.40 1.00
N PHE A 67 6.47 -2.24 0.50
CA PHE A 67 7.28 -3.11 1.35
C PHE A 67 8.59 -2.41 1.72
N GLY A 68 8.63 -1.78 2.90
CA GLY A 68 9.81 -1.07 3.37
C GLY A 68 10.23 0.10 2.46
N GLY A 69 11.45 0.60 2.66
CA GLY A 69 12.01 1.69 1.85
C GLY A 69 11.66 3.09 2.35
N THR A 70 12.05 4.10 1.57
CA THR A 70 12.03 5.53 1.95
C THR A 70 11.50 6.44 0.86
N VAL A 71 11.04 5.88 -0.26
CA VAL A 71 10.52 6.65 -1.39
C VAL A 71 9.47 7.65 -0.95
N ASP A 72 9.54 8.88 -1.45
CA ASP A 72 8.46 9.84 -1.26
C ASP A 72 7.53 9.76 -2.48
N ALA A 73 6.22 9.81 -2.24
CA ALA A 73 5.23 9.76 -3.31
C ALA A 73 4.17 10.85 -3.15
N LYS A 74 3.67 11.37 -4.27
CA LYS A 74 2.60 12.38 -4.26
C LYS A 74 1.60 12.23 -5.39
N TYR A 75 0.37 12.69 -5.14
CA TYR A 75 -0.76 12.52 -6.07
C TYR A 75 -0.98 11.06 -6.40
N LEU A 76 -1.28 10.27 -5.37
CA LEU A 76 -1.61 8.86 -5.49
C LEU A 76 -3.12 8.68 -5.47
N SER A 77 -3.64 7.81 -6.33
CA SER A 77 -5.03 7.38 -6.22
C SER A 77 -5.21 5.88 -6.41
N ALA A 78 -6.04 5.28 -5.56
CA ALA A 78 -6.40 3.88 -5.62
C ALA A 78 -7.94 3.76 -5.62
N LEU A 79 -8.51 3.16 -6.65
CA LEU A 79 -9.95 3.15 -6.88
C LEU A 79 -10.46 1.73 -7.04
N PHE A 80 -11.38 1.33 -6.16
CA PHE A 80 -12.09 0.05 -6.25
C PHE A 80 -11.15 -1.16 -6.35
N CYS A 81 -10.04 -1.12 -5.61
CA CYS A 81 -9.15 -2.26 -5.44
C CYS A 81 -9.89 -3.41 -4.74
N GLY A 82 -9.44 -4.63 -5.04
CA GLY A 82 -10.07 -5.85 -4.57
C GLY A 82 -9.67 -6.23 -3.16
N ASP A 83 -8.53 -5.72 -2.68
CA ASP A 83 -8.16 -5.73 -1.27
C ASP A 83 -7.99 -4.30 -0.74
N ASP A 84 -6.76 -3.83 -0.47
CA ASP A 84 -6.52 -2.51 0.09
C ASP A 84 -6.18 -1.45 -0.96
N GLY A 85 -6.56 -0.21 -0.68
CA GLY A 85 -6.23 0.90 -1.57
C GLY A 85 -4.74 1.23 -1.55
N ILE A 86 -4.21 1.43 -0.34
CA ILE A 86 -2.80 1.66 -0.03
C ILE A 86 -2.43 0.68 1.06
N ASP A 87 -1.49 -0.22 0.79
CA ASP A 87 -0.95 -1.09 1.82
C ASP A 87 0.51 -0.72 2.12
N ILE A 88 0.89 -0.79 3.39
CA ILE A 88 2.19 -0.41 3.89
C ILE A 88 2.66 -1.46 4.86
N ASP A 89 3.82 -2.02 4.53
CA ASP A 89 4.37 -3.13 5.26
C ASP A 89 5.89 -3.05 5.37
N GLU A 90 6.48 -3.99 6.10
CA GLU A 90 7.93 -4.19 6.21
C GLU A 90 8.77 -2.94 6.55
N GLY A 91 8.20 -2.03 7.33
CA GLY A 91 8.93 -0.92 7.93
C GLY A 91 9.11 0.31 7.04
N TYR A 92 8.21 0.58 6.10
CA TYR A 92 8.29 1.76 5.23
C TYR A 92 8.39 3.08 6.02
N GLN A 93 9.29 3.97 5.58
CA GLN A 93 9.66 5.23 6.25
C GLN A 93 9.43 6.48 5.38
N GLY A 94 8.78 6.35 4.23
CA GLY A 94 8.63 7.45 3.26
C GLY A 94 7.53 8.44 3.63
N ARG A 95 7.39 9.48 2.78
CA ARG A 95 6.33 10.49 2.90
C ARG A 95 5.35 10.37 1.74
N LEU A 96 4.06 10.40 2.06
CA LEU A 96 2.97 10.32 1.10
C LEU A 96 2.15 11.62 1.17
N GLN A 97 1.90 12.26 0.02
CA GLN A 97 1.12 13.51 -0.01
C GLN A 97 0.08 13.54 -1.14
N TYR A 98 -1.13 14.03 -0.85
CA TYR A 98 -2.25 14.08 -1.81
C TYR A 98 -2.71 12.68 -2.23
N LEU A 99 -3.26 11.93 -1.28
CA LEU A 99 -3.82 10.60 -1.51
C LEU A 99 -5.32 10.74 -1.75
N TYR A 100 -5.82 10.01 -2.73
CA TYR A 100 -7.26 9.84 -2.96
C TYR A 100 -7.58 8.36 -3.13
N VAL A 101 -8.24 7.78 -2.13
CA VAL A 101 -8.64 6.38 -2.19
C VAL A 101 -10.15 6.26 -2.10
N MET A 102 -10.72 5.45 -2.98
CA MET A 102 -12.13 5.09 -2.94
C MET A 102 -12.28 3.57 -2.92
N THR A 103 -12.78 3.01 -1.82
CA THR A 103 -13.02 1.57 -1.74
C THR A 103 -14.26 1.18 -2.54
N GLY A 104 -14.20 -0.01 -3.13
CA GLY A 104 -15.31 -0.63 -3.84
C GLY A 104 -16.20 -1.47 -2.91
N SER A 105 -17.16 -2.16 -3.50
CA SER A 105 -18.01 -3.10 -2.74
C SER A 105 -17.31 -4.43 -2.41
N ILE A 106 -16.08 -4.63 -2.90
CA ILE A 106 -15.32 -5.88 -2.75
C ILE A 106 -14.09 -5.69 -1.88
N GLY A 107 -13.35 -4.58 -2.00
CA GLY A 107 -12.14 -4.31 -1.21
C GLY A 107 -12.35 -4.21 0.31
N HIS A 108 -11.23 -4.33 1.04
CA HIS A 108 -11.17 -4.22 2.50
C HIS A 108 -11.04 -2.77 2.94
N HIS A 109 -9.83 -2.23 2.90
CA HIS A 109 -9.48 -0.98 3.54
C HIS A 109 -9.09 0.07 2.49
N ALA A 110 -9.26 1.35 2.84
CA ALA A 110 -8.70 2.42 2.02
C ALA A 110 -7.20 2.57 2.28
N ALA A 111 -6.76 2.23 3.50
CA ALA A 111 -5.37 1.98 3.77
C ALA A 111 -5.21 0.93 4.87
N GLU A 112 -4.24 0.04 4.68
CA GLU A 112 -3.68 -0.83 5.71
C GLU A 112 -2.23 -0.42 5.98
N ILE A 113 -1.83 -0.52 7.25
CA ILE A 113 -0.46 -0.29 7.70
C ILE A 113 -0.12 -1.35 8.74
N ASP A 114 0.96 -2.09 8.50
CA ASP A 114 1.59 -3.06 9.39
C ASP A 114 3.12 -2.85 9.35
N GLY A 115 3.83 -3.38 10.35
CA GLY A 115 5.28 -3.45 10.39
C GLY A 115 5.86 -4.80 9.95
N GLN A 116 5.03 -5.80 9.69
CA GLN A 116 5.34 -7.20 9.39
C GLN A 116 6.30 -7.86 10.40
N GLY A 117 5.77 -8.74 11.26
CA GLY A 117 6.58 -9.56 12.18
C GLY A 117 7.35 -8.78 13.27
N ALA A 118 7.15 -7.47 13.37
CA ALA A 118 7.87 -6.56 14.25
C ALA A 118 7.40 -6.58 15.72
N GLY A 119 6.32 -7.29 16.03
CA GLY A 119 5.67 -7.21 17.33
C GLY A 119 5.11 -5.80 17.59
N SER A 120 5.13 -5.34 18.83
CA SER A 120 4.47 -4.08 19.22
C SER A 120 5.27 -2.80 18.95
N ASP A 121 6.56 -2.91 18.60
CA ASP A 121 7.41 -1.73 18.40
C ASP A 121 7.18 -1.15 16.99
N PRO A 122 6.93 0.17 16.86
CA PRO A 122 6.71 0.77 15.54
C PRO A 122 7.94 0.62 14.65
N VAL A 123 7.77 -0.06 13.52
CA VAL A 123 8.80 -0.18 12.47
C VAL A 123 8.34 0.45 11.16
N SER A 124 7.05 0.46 10.84
CA SER A 124 6.49 1.26 9.74
C SER A 124 6.12 2.63 10.27
N PHE A 125 6.68 3.69 9.69
CA PHE A 125 6.45 5.07 10.13
C PHE A 125 6.20 5.99 8.91
N PRO A 126 5.11 5.77 8.15
CA PRO A 126 4.78 6.66 7.06
C PRO A 126 4.37 8.04 7.57
N GLN A 127 4.71 9.08 6.79
CA GLN A 127 4.23 10.44 7.02
C GLN A 127 3.25 10.80 5.91
N VAL A 128 1.97 10.82 6.23
CA VAL A 128 0.87 11.07 5.29
C VAL A 128 0.35 12.50 5.46
N TYR A 129 0.20 13.21 4.35
CA TYR A 129 -0.32 14.59 4.34
C TYR A 129 -1.40 14.76 3.27
N ASN A 130 -2.52 15.39 3.63
CA ASN A 130 -3.63 15.67 2.71
C ASN A 130 -4.18 14.41 2.02
N ALA A 131 -4.72 13.47 2.81
CA ALA A 131 -5.37 12.28 2.28
C ALA A 131 -6.90 12.38 2.37
N LEU A 132 -7.59 11.86 1.34
CA LEU A 132 -9.02 11.65 1.35
C LEU A 132 -9.31 10.17 1.10
N PHE A 133 -9.93 9.54 2.09
CA PHE A 133 -10.38 8.15 2.04
C PHE A 133 -11.91 8.13 1.98
N VAL A 134 -12.45 7.45 0.98
CA VAL A 134 -13.90 7.29 0.78
C VAL A 134 -14.23 5.81 0.74
N GLY A 135 -15.15 5.36 1.59
CA GLY A 135 -15.58 3.97 1.59
C GLY A 135 -16.90 3.77 2.32
N ASN A 136 -17.37 2.52 2.33
CA ASN A 136 -18.65 2.15 2.92
C ASN A 136 -18.54 0.90 3.82
N GLU A 137 -18.58 1.12 5.13
CA GLU A 137 -18.53 0.08 6.17
C GLU A 137 -19.82 -0.77 6.29
N LEU A 138 -20.88 -0.43 5.57
CA LEU A 138 -22.17 -1.11 5.68
C LEU A 138 -22.26 -2.38 4.82
N ALA A 139 -21.42 -2.51 3.79
CA ALA A 139 -21.33 -3.71 2.99
C ALA A 139 -20.37 -4.71 3.68
N LYS A 140 -20.74 -6.00 3.74
CA LYS A 140 -19.75 -7.03 4.07
C LYS A 140 -18.75 -7.06 2.91
N THR A 141 -17.47 -6.85 3.21
CA THR A 141 -16.35 -6.94 2.27
C THR A 141 -16.36 -8.31 1.59
N ARG A 142 -15.85 -8.35 0.36
CA ARG A 142 -15.70 -9.58 -0.45
C ARG A 142 -14.31 -9.53 -1.07
N SER A 143 -13.32 -9.28 -0.22
CA SER A 143 -11.96 -9.06 -0.69
C SER A 143 -11.44 -10.31 -1.39
N ALA A 144 -10.43 -10.10 -2.23
CA ALA A 144 -9.65 -11.19 -2.78
C ALA A 144 -8.85 -11.90 -1.66
N SER A 145 -8.31 -11.15 -0.70
CA SER A 145 -7.65 -11.69 0.49
C SER A 145 -8.64 -12.10 1.58
N THR A 146 -8.26 -13.09 2.40
CA THR A 146 -9.04 -13.56 3.55
C THR A 146 -8.31 -13.41 4.89
N ASP A 147 -7.19 -12.72 4.92
CA ASP A 147 -6.31 -12.61 6.08
C ASP A 147 -6.76 -11.56 7.12
N ASP A 148 -7.49 -10.52 6.71
CA ASP A 148 -8.18 -9.56 7.59
C ASP A 148 -9.68 -9.47 7.26
N GLU A 149 -10.58 -9.77 8.22
CA GLU A 149 -12.05 -9.59 8.05
C GLU A 149 -12.61 -8.40 8.86
N GLU A 150 -11.74 -7.59 9.46
CA GLU A 150 -12.14 -6.46 10.29
C GLU A 150 -12.78 -5.34 9.46
N ARG A 151 -13.67 -4.59 10.10
CA ARG A 151 -14.38 -3.49 9.44
C ARG A 151 -13.74 -2.16 9.81
N ALA A 152 -12.87 -1.68 8.93
CA ALA A 152 -12.25 -0.38 9.06
C ALA A 152 -11.96 0.23 7.69
N LEU A 153 -12.11 1.55 7.57
CA LEU A 153 -11.65 2.25 6.38
C LEU A 153 -10.14 2.45 6.42
N LEU A 154 -9.58 2.56 7.62
CA LEU A 154 -8.17 2.69 7.90
C LEU A 154 -7.79 1.62 8.92
N ARG A 155 -6.98 0.65 8.49
CA ARG A 155 -6.56 -0.47 9.30
C ARG A 155 -5.12 -0.26 9.76
N LEU A 156 -4.94 0.01 11.04
CA LEU A 156 -3.59 0.14 11.64
C LEU A 156 -3.33 -1.11 12.48
N ARG A 157 -2.29 -1.85 12.13
CA ARG A 157 -1.90 -3.13 12.74
C ARG A 157 -0.68 -2.94 13.65
N GLU A 158 -0.21 -4.04 14.21
CA GLU A 158 1.05 -4.06 14.97
C GLU A 158 2.23 -3.51 14.17
N GLY A 159 3.29 -3.08 14.85
CA GLY A 159 4.41 -2.42 14.17
C GLY A 159 4.11 -1.07 13.51
N THR A 160 2.88 -0.56 13.58
CA THR A 160 2.49 0.73 13.00
C THR A 160 2.82 1.92 13.92
N GLY A 161 3.55 2.88 13.37
CA GLY A 161 3.62 4.26 13.82
C GLY A 161 3.21 5.21 12.69
N GLY A 162 3.61 6.47 12.77
CA GLY A 162 3.45 7.41 11.67
C GLY A 162 2.93 8.78 12.08
N MET A 163 2.76 9.62 11.06
CA MET A 163 2.10 10.92 11.15
C MET A 163 1.01 10.98 10.10
N PHE A 164 -0.22 11.32 10.51
CA PHE A 164 -1.43 11.31 9.66
C PHE A 164 -2.24 12.60 9.85
#